data_AF-A0A1F6P2L2-F1
#
_entry.id   AF-A0A1F6P2L2-F1
#
_cell.length_a   1.000
_cell.length_b   1.000
_cell.length_c   1.000
_cell.angle_alpha   90.00
_cell.angle_beta   90.00
_cell.angle_gamma   90.00
#
_symmetry.space_group_name_H-M   'P 1'
#
loop_
_entity.id
_entity.type
_entity.pdbx_description
1 polymer ?
#
loop_
_entity_poly.entity_id
_entity_poly.type
_entity_poly.pdbx_seq_one_letter_code
_entity_poly.pdbx_strand_id
1 'polypeptide(L)'
;MSIYIWLRPDAVEKLEDLKKQGILRVGVELDNRTGKPYVSLYWDIIDPAAPDLSVPQEIVERVTIRETIYRGFRTEGLYRHCEVELMVKTGVKSKGPGDCVECQEVSASAPDVDQLRGAYSLLRQGKLQPCERWEDEDPPTPPAKTQKNRGEKDASSGDSPIFGKGIEF
;
A
#
# COMPACT_ATOMS: atom_id res chain seq x y z
N MET A 1 -0.12 5.53 8.18
CA MET A 1 0.02 4.11 7.79
C MET A 1 -0.89 3.81 6.60
N SER A 2 -0.55 2.83 5.77
CA SER A 2 -1.39 2.32 4.69
C SER A 2 -1.48 0.80 4.81
N ILE A 3 -2.67 0.24 4.66
CA ILE A 3 -2.92 -1.19 4.78
C ILE A 3 -3.57 -1.68 3.50
N TYR A 4 -3.12 -2.83 3.02
CA TYR A 4 -3.59 -3.44 1.79
C TYR A 4 -3.95 -4.89 2.05
N ILE A 5 -5.17 -5.26 1.65
CA ILE A 5 -5.66 -6.63 1.73
C ILE A 5 -5.71 -7.17 0.32
N TRP A 6 -4.76 -8.04 0.01
CA TRP A 6 -4.66 -8.73 -1.26
C TRP A 6 -5.71 -9.82 -1.31
N LEU A 7 -6.50 -9.81 -2.38
CA LEU A 7 -7.59 -10.75 -2.59
C LEU A 7 -7.11 -11.88 -3.48
N ARG A 8 -7.65 -13.07 -3.27
CA ARG A 8 -7.41 -14.20 -4.17
C ARG A 8 -7.99 -13.90 -5.56
N PRO A 9 -7.41 -14.42 -6.66
CA PRO A 9 -7.91 -14.14 -8.00
C PRO A 9 -9.38 -14.57 -8.24
N ASP A 10 -9.79 -15.67 -7.63
CA ASP A 10 -11.15 -16.22 -7.69
C ASP A 10 -12.16 -15.49 -6.78
N ALA A 11 -11.67 -14.62 -5.90
CA ALA A 11 -12.50 -13.91 -4.94
C ALA A 11 -13.21 -12.67 -5.49
N VAL A 12 -12.81 -12.19 -6.68
CA VAL A 12 -13.31 -10.91 -7.23
C VAL A 12 -14.83 -10.96 -7.42
N GLU A 13 -15.35 -12.06 -7.99
CA GLU A 13 -16.78 -12.24 -8.20
C GLU A 13 -17.56 -12.26 -6.87
N LYS A 14 -17.06 -13.03 -5.90
CA LYS A 14 -17.65 -13.16 -4.57
C LYS A 14 -17.69 -11.81 -3.83
N LEU A 15 -16.66 -10.99 -3.98
CA LEU A 15 -16.58 -9.70 -3.30
C LEU A 15 -17.47 -8.63 -3.98
N GLU A 16 -17.60 -8.67 -5.32
CA GLU A 16 -18.61 -7.86 -6.02
C GLU A 16 -20.04 -8.23 -5.61
N ASP A 17 -20.33 -9.51 -5.39
CA ASP A 17 -21.65 -9.93 -4.90
C ASP A 17 -21.92 -9.47 -3.46
N LEU A 18 -20.92 -9.54 -2.57
CA LEU A 18 -21.04 -8.98 -1.21
C LEU A 18 -21.25 -7.46 -1.21
N LYS A 19 -20.65 -6.75 -2.17
CA LYS A 19 -20.85 -5.32 -2.37
C LYS A 19 -22.25 -5.00 -2.90
N LYS A 20 -22.78 -5.77 -3.86
CA LYS A 20 -24.17 -5.64 -4.35
C LYS A 20 -25.20 -5.89 -3.25
N GLN A 21 -24.92 -6.82 -2.35
CA GLN A 21 -25.76 -7.11 -1.18
C GLN A 21 -25.67 -6.03 -0.09
N GLY A 22 -24.80 -5.02 -0.24
CA GLY A 22 -24.62 -3.95 0.73
C GLY A 22 -23.88 -4.38 2.00
N ILE A 23 -23.32 -5.59 2.02
CA ILE A 23 -22.59 -6.17 3.16
C ILE A 23 -21.20 -5.53 3.25
N LEU A 24 -20.60 -5.21 2.10
CA LEU A 24 -19.26 -4.65 2.00
C LEU A 24 -19.30 -3.19 1.53
N ARG A 25 -18.54 -2.30 2.20
CA ARG A 25 -18.43 -0.87 1.84
C ARG A 25 -17.05 -0.46 1.31
N VAL A 26 -16.15 -1.41 1.09
CA VAL A 26 -14.79 -1.13 0.62
C VAL A 26 -14.69 -1.27 -0.90
N GLY A 27 -13.87 -0.43 -1.52
CA GLY A 27 -13.58 -0.49 -2.95
C GLY A 27 -12.47 -1.50 -3.25
N VAL A 28 -12.61 -2.24 -4.35
CA VAL A 28 -11.53 -3.07 -4.91
C VAL A 28 -10.73 -2.23 -5.87
N GLU A 29 -9.42 -2.30 -5.73
CA GLU A 29 -8.45 -1.74 -6.66
C GLU A 29 -7.66 -2.90 -7.29
N LEU A 30 -7.13 -2.67 -8.49
CA LEU A 30 -6.19 -3.59 -9.12
C LEU A 30 -4.80 -3.00 -9.02
N ASP A 31 -3.82 -3.82 -8.63
CA ASP A 31 -2.44 -3.38 -8.68
C ASP A 31 -2.01 -3.23 -10.14
N ASN A 32 -1.55 -2.04 -10.51
CA ASN A 32 -1.15 -1.74 -11.88
C ASN A 32 0.06 -2.55 -12.37
N ARG A 33 0.87 -3.10 -11.46
CA ARG A 33 2.06 -3.89 -11.83
C ARG A 33 1.75 -5.37 -12.01
N THR A 34 1.03 -5.95 -11.05
CA THR A 34 0.78 -7.39 -11.00
C THR A 34 -0.62 -7.77 -11.48
N GLY A 35 -1.52 -6.80 -11.65
CA GLY A 35 -2.94 -7.03 -11.91
C GLY A 35 -3.70 -7.61 -10.72
N LYS A 36 -3.05 -7.80 -9.56
CA LYS A 36 -3.68 -8.45 -8.41
C LYS A 36 -4.73 -7.54 -7.76
N PRO A 37 -5.92 -8.07 -7.45
CA PRO A 37 -6.95 -7.33 -6.75
C PRO A 37 -6.57 -7.11 -5.28
N TYR A 38 -6.85 -5.92 -4.77
CA TYR A 38 -6.63 -5.59 -3.37
C TYR A 38 -7.65 -4.56 -2.86
N VAL A 39 -7.80 -4.50 -1.55
CA VAL A 39 -8.53 -3.45 -0.84
C VAL A 39 -7.53 -2.54 -0.16
N SER A 40 -7.60 -1.24 -0.44
CA SER A 40 -6.83 -0.21 0.26
C SER A 40 -7.60 0.28 1.49
N LEU A 41 -6.96 0.25 2.65
CA LEU A 41 -7.53 0.73 3.89
C LEU A 41 -6.67 1.87 4.45
N TYR A 42 -7.36 2.94 4.80
CA TYR A 42 -6.77 4.13 5.40
C TYR A 42 -6.96 4.17 6.93
N TRP A 43 -7.61 3.15 7.51
CA TRP A 43 -7.85 3.05 8.94
C TRP A 43 -6.82 2.15 9.60
N ASP A 44 -6.55 2.42 10.88
CA ASP A 44 -5.56 1.71 11.68
C ASP A 44 -6.13 0.37 12.17
N ILE A 45 -6.32 -0.63 11.29
CA ILE A 45 -6.96 -1.91 11.66
C ILE A 45 -6.12 -2.76 12.64
N ILE A 46 -4.85 -2.40 12.84
CA ILE A 46 -3.99 -2.99 13.87
C ILE A 46 -4.28 -2.39 15.25
N ASP A 47 -5.04 -1.29 15.35
CA ASP A 47 -5.59 -0.83 16.62
C ASP A 47 -6.62 -1.88 17.10
N PRO A 48 -6.47 -2.44 18.32
CA PRO A 48 -7.47 -3.35 18.90
C PRO A 48 -8.87 -2.74 19.01
N ALA A 49 -8.98 -1.41 19.05
CA ALA A 49 -10.25 -0.68 19.06
C ALA A 49 -10.81 -0.41 17.65
N ALA A 50 -10.09 -0.77 16.59
CA ALA A 50 -10.59 -0.60 15.23
C ALA A 50 -11.82 -1.50 14.98
N PRO A 51 -12.81 -1.01 14.21
CA PRO A 51 -13.97 -1.82 13.85
C PRO A 51 -13.53 -3.05 13.06
N ASP A 52 -14.24 -4.15 13.27
CA ASP A 52 -13.98 -5.40 12.56
C ASP A 52 -14.08 -5.18 11.06
N LEU A 53 -13.10 -5.75 10.38
CA LEU A 53 -13.00 -5.64 8.94
C LEU A 53 -14.09 -6.51 8.30
N SER A 54 -14.96 -5.89 7.51
CA SER A 54 -16.07 -6.62 6.86
C SER A 54 -15.65 -7.55 5.71
N VAL A 55 -14.35 -7.68 5.41
CA VAL A 55 -13.86 -8.55 4.32
C VAL A 55 -13.72 -9.99 4.85
N PRO A 56 -14.46 -10.97 4.28
CA PRO A 56 -14.34 -12.36 4.72
C PRO A 56 -12.92 -12.90 4.53
N GLN A 57 -12.41 -13.65 5.51
CA GLN A 57 -11.03 -14.12 5.47
C GLN A 57 -10.76 -15.17 4.38
N GLU A 58 -11.79 -15.94 4.01
CA GLU A 58 -11.71 -16.95 2.94
C GLU A 58 -11.31 -16.39 1.56
N ILE A 59 -11.53 -15.10 1.33
CA ILE A 59 -11.17 -14.42 0.07
C ILE A 59 -9.87 -13.63 0.17
N VAL A 60 -9.27 -13.56 1.36
CA VAL A 60 -7.99 -12.90 1.59
C VAL A 60 -6.87 -13.85 1.18
N GLU A 61 -5.96 -13.35 0.34
CA GLU A 61 -4.69 -14.00 0.04
C GLU A 61 -3.64 -13.58 1.07
N ARG A 62 -3.57 -12.28 1.37
CA ARG A 62 -2.55 -11.70 2.26
C ARG A 62 -2.96 -10.32 2.73
N VAL A 63 -2.48 -9.92 3.90
CA VAL A 63 -2.58 -8.54 4.40
C VAL A 63 -1.18 -7.95 4.49
N THR A 64 -1.02 -6.72 4.03
CA THR A 64 0.24 -6.00 4.12
C THR A 64 0.04 -4.61 4.70
N ILE A 65 0.99 -4.15 5.53
CA ILE A 65 1.04 -2.77 6.01
C ILE A 65 2.31 -2.06 5.51
N ARG A 66 2.20 -0.75 5.36
CA ARG A 66 3.33 0.17 5.26
C ARG A 66 3.13 1.36 6.19
N GLU A 67 4.08 1.58 7.07
CA GLU A 67 4.11 2.72 7.97
C GLU A 67 5.45 3.46 7.83
N THR A 68 5.40 4.79 7.92
CA THR A 68 6.61 5.61 8.12
C THR A 68 6.52 6.16 9.53
N ILE A 69 7.51 5.85 10.37
CA ILE A 69 7.62 6.34 11.74
C ILE A 69 8.78 7.35 11.83
N TYR A 70 8.58 8.40 12.62
CA TYR A 70 9.57 9.48 12.83
C TYR A 70 10.12 9.51 14.26
N ARG A 71 9.65 8.61 15.13
CA ARG A 71 10.02 8.52 16.54
C ARG A 71 9.88 7.09 17.02
N GLY A 72 10.57 6.78 18.11
CA GLY A 72 10.56 5.44 18.69
C GLY A 72 11.04 4.43 17.65
N PHE A 73 12.28 4.58 17.19
CA PHE A 73 12.85 3.66 16.21
C PHE A 73 13.02 2.26 16.79
N ARG A 74 13.05 1.28 15.90
CA ARG A 74 13.35 -0.13 16.18
C ARG A 74 14.69 -0.47 15.55
N THR A 75 15.28 -1.58 15.97
CA THR A 75 16.47 -2.09 15.30
C THR A 75 16.13 -2.32 13.83
N GLU A 76 17.04 -1.95 12.94
CA GLU A 76 16.84 -2.22 11.52
C GLU A 76 16.88 -3.74 11.25
N GLY A 77 16.06 -4.20 10.32
CA GLY A 77 16.14 -5.55 9.79
C GLY A 77 14.81 -6.24 9.59
N LEU A 78 14.91 -7.52 9.25
CA LEU A 78 13.78 -8.43 9.07
C LEU A 78 13.42 -9.08 10.39
N TYR A 79 12.14 -9.14 10.70
CA TYR A 79 11.56 -9.78 11.87
C TYR A 79 10.57 -10.84 11.38
N ARG A 80 10.59 -12.01 12.01
CA ARG A 80 9.63 -13.09 11.75
C ARG A 80 8.91 -13.45 13.04
N HIS A 81 7.58 -13.55 12.96
CA HIS A 81 6.74 -14.02 14.07
C HIS A 81 5.54 -14.78 13.51
N CYS A 82 5.42 -16.07 13.84
CA CYS A 82 4.44 -16.96 13.20
C CYS A 82 4.59 -16.90 11.67
N GLU A 83 3.50 -16.69 10.93
CA GLU A 83 3.49 -16.53 9.47
C GLU A 83 3.62 -15.05 9.03
N VAL A 84 4.06 -14.18 9.94
CA VAL A 84 4.24 -12.74 9.67
C VAL A 84 5.71 -12.42 9.45
N GLU A 85 5.97 -11.71 8.36
CA GLU A 85 7.26 -11.10 8.06
C GLU A 85 7.14 -9.58 8.17
N LEU A 86 8.03 -8.94 8.93
CA LEU A 86 8.11 -7.50 9.09
C LEU A 86 9.52 -7.01 8.77
N MET A 87 9.64 -5.99 7.95
CA MET A 87 10.90 -5.35 7.61
C MET A 87 10.87 -3.92 8.14
N VAL A 88 11.90 -3.55 8.91
CA VAL A 88 12.17 -2.17 9.34
C VAL A 88 13.40 -1.70 8.58
N LYS A 89 13.30 -0.60 7.85
CA LYS A 89 14.43 0.05 7.15
C LYS A 89 14.55 1.51 7.58
N THR A 90 15.75 1.95 7.88
CA THR A 90 16.01 3.37 8.16
C THR A 90 16.21 4.12 6.85
N GLY A 91 15.63 5.32 6.77
CA GLY A 91 15.71 6.18 5.60
C GLY A 91 15.64 7.64 5.99
N VAL A 92 15.72 8.51 4.98
CA VAL A 92 15.67 9.96 5.17
C VAL A 92 14.60 10.51 4.25
N LYS A 93 13.70 11.33 4.78
CA LYS A 93 12.70 12.06 3.98
C LYS A 93 13.01 13.55 3.99
N SER A 94 13.07 14.13 2.79
CA SER A 94 13.11 15.58 2.63
C SER A 94 11.77 16.18 3.05
N LYS A 95 11.81 17.23 3.88
CA LYS A 95 10.65 18.02 4.28
C LYS A 95 10.57 19.38 3.59
N GLY A 96 11.54 19.69 2.74
CA GLY A 96 11.69 20.96 2.05
C GLY A 96 13.13 21.17 1.60
N PRO A 97 13.43 22.33 0.99
CA PRO A 97 14.79 22.66 0.57
C PRO A 97 15.72 22.71 1.79
N GLY A 98 16.73 21.82 1.83
CA GLY A 98 17.75 21.78 2.88
C GLY A 98 17.36 21.00 4.15
N ASP A 99 16.10 20.63 4.33
CA ASP A 99 15.63 19.91 5.53
C ASP A 99 15.39 18.43 5.24
N CYS A 100 16.18 17.60 5.92
CA CYS A 100 16.06 16.14 5.92
C CYS A 100 15.71 15.66 7.32
N VAL A 101 14.72 14.79 7.43
CA VAL A 101 14.41 14.11 8.69
C VAL A 101 14.63 12.61 8.53
N GLU A 102 15.31 12.03 9.50
CA GLU A 102 15.42 10.58 9.61
C GLU A 102 14.04 9.97 9.91
N CYS A 103 13.76 8.84 9.28
CA CYS A 103 12.53 8.09 9.49
C CYS A 103 12.81 6.59 9.33
N GLN A 104 11.94 5.75 9.87
CA GLN A 104 11.94 4.34 9.55
C GLN A 104 10.70 3.97 8.76
N GLU A 105 10.91 3.21 7.69
CA GLU A 105 9.85 2.57 6.94
C GLU A 105 9.67 1.16 7.47
N VAL A 106 8.47 0.88 7.97
CA VAL A 106 8.07 -0.43 8.43
C VAL A 106 7.12 -1.01 7.40
N SER A 107 7.43 -2.20 6.91
CA SER A 107 6.54 -2.96 6.04
C SER A 107 6.31 -4.33 6.66
N ALA A 108 5.10 -4.83 6.62
CA ALA A 108 4.82 -6.17 7.10
C ALA A 108 3.80 -6.87 6.23
N SER A 109 3.84 -8.20 6.27
CA SER A 109 3.03 -9.10 5.47
C SER A 109 2.60 -10.28 6.33
N ALA A 110 1.31 -10.59 6.32
CA ALA A 110 0.70 -11.67 7.09
C ALA A 110 -0.41 -12.36 6.28
N PRO A 111 -0.79 -13.61 6.60
CA PRO A 111 -1.94 -14.26 5.97
C PRO A 111 -3.27 -13.57 6.34
N ASP A 112 -3.36 -12.96 7.52
CA ASP A 112 -4.58 -12.32 8.02
C ASP A 112 -4.31 -11.11 8.93
N VAL A 113 -5.38 -10.39 9.27
CA VAL A 113 -5.32 -9.13 10.04
C VAL A 113 -4.93 -9.38 11.50
N ASP A 114 -5.40 -10.47 12.11
CA ASP A 114 -5.18 -10.73 13.53
C ASP A 114 -3.73 -11.13 13.82
N GLN A 115 -3.15 -11.98 12.97
CA GLN A 115 -1.73 -12.30 13.03
C GLN A 115 -0.87 -11.05 12.82
N LEU A 116 -1.24 -10.20 11.84
CA LEU A 116 -0.54 -8.94 11.59
C LEU A 116 -0.61 -8.02 12.80
N ARG A 117 -1.80 -7.86 13.40
CA ARG A 117 -2.03 -7.07 14.61
C ARG A 117 -1.17 -7.56 15.77
N GLY A 118 -1.13 -8.87 16.00
CA GLY A 118 -0.32 -9.48 17.05
C GLY A 118 1.17 -9.22 16.87
N ALA A 119 1.71 -9.57 15.70
CA ALA A 119 3.13 -9.40 15.40
C ALA A 119 3.55 -7.93 15.44
N TYR A 120 2.74 -7.04 14.87
CA TYR A 120 3.02 -5.60 14.86
C TYR A 120 2.96 -4.97 16.26
N SER A 121 2.04 -5.43 17.11
CA SER A 121 1.98 -5.02 18.51
C SER A 121 3.25 -5.42 19.27
N LEU A 122 3.76 -6.63 19.04
CA LEU A 122 5.01 -7.09 19.65
C LEU A 122 6.22 -6.27 19.16
N LEU A 123 6.26 -5.93 17.87
CA LEU A 123 7.26 -5.02 17.31
C LEU A 123 7.19 -3.64 18.00
N ARG A 124 5.99 -3.06 18.11
CA ARG A 124 5.78 -1.76 18.78
C ARG A 124 6.19 -1.79 20.25
N GLN A 125 6.05 -2.93 20.93
CA GLN A 125 6.49 -3.11 22.32
C GLN A 125 8.00 -3.40 22.47
N GLY A 126 8.76 -3.53 21.37
CA GLY A 126 10.17 -3.89 21.41
C GLY A 126 10.44 -5.33 21.85
N LYS A 127 9.44 -6.22 21.71
CA LYS A 127 9.52 -7.63 22.11
C LYS A 127 10.00 -8.57 21.00
N LEU A 128 10.06 -8.08 19.77
CA LEU A 128 10.64 -8.82 18.65
C LEU A 128 12.10 -8.40 18.46
N GLN A 129 12.94 -9.37 18.09
CA GLN A 129 14.31 -9.13 17.65
C GLN A 129 14.42 -9.44 16.15
N PRO A 130 15.28 -8.72 15.41
CA PRO A 130 15.50 -9.01 14.01
C PRO A 130 16.19 -10.37 13.85
N CYS A 131 15.91 -11.05 12.74
CA CYS A 131 16.60 -12.26 12.32
C CYS A 131 18.05 -11.95 11.96
N GLU A 132 18.96 -12.89 12.22
CA GLU A 132 20.35 -12.80 11.74
C GLU A 132 20.40 -12.86 10.20
N ARG A 133 21.26 -12.06 9.56
CA ARG A 133 21.50 -12.01 8.09
C ARG A 133 20.30 -11.54 7.24
N TRP A 134 19.78 -10.35 7.54
CA TRP A 134 18.71 -9.72 6.76
C TRP A 134 19.20 -8.82 5.61
N GLU A 135 20.50 -8.50 5.57
CA GLU A 135 21.10 -7.58 4.59
C GLU A 135 21.04 -8.11 3.15
N ASP A 136 20.77 -9.41 2.96
CA ASP A 136 20.65 -10.09 1.66
C ASP A 136 19.20 -10.29 1.18
N GLU A 137 18.17 -10.00 2.00
CA GLU A 137 16.76 -10.22 1.64
C GLU A 137 16.07 -8.90 1.26
N ASP A 138 15.88 -8.68 -0.04
CA ASP A 138 15.03 -7.61 -0.53
C ASP A 138 13.56 -7.91 -0.15
N PRO A 139 12.89 -7.03 0.60
CA PRO A 139 11.49 -7.24 0.94
C PRO A 139 10.64 -7.19 -0.34
N PRO A 140 9.53 -7.94 -0.41
CA PRO A 140 8.56 -7.75 -1.48
C PRO A 140 8.13 -6.28 -1.46
N THR A 141 8.37 -5.58 -2.57
CA THR A 141 8.14 -4.14 -2.67
C THR A 141 6.71 -3.88 -3.17
N PRO A 142 5.79 -3.38 -2.32
CA PRO A 142 4.53 -2.86 -2.81
C PRO A 142 4.71 -1.76 -3.87
N PRO A 143 3.72 -1.59 -4.75
CA PRO A 143 3.78 -0.64 -5.85
C PRO A 143 4.06 0.78 -5.34
N ALA A 144 4.79 1.56 -6.13
CA ALA A 144 5.01 2.97 -5.82
C ALA A 144 3.67 3.72 -5.86
N LYS A 145 3.42 4.61 -4.88
CA LYS A 145 2.32 5.58 -4.96
C LYS A 145 2.65 6.59 -6.05
N THR A 146 2.02 6.47 -7.22
CA THR A 146 2.09 7.53 -8.22
C THR A 146 1.26 8.71 -7.71
N GLN A 147 1.92 9.82 -7.40
CA GLN A 147 1.23 11.10 -7.25
C GLN A 147 0.52 11.40 -8.56
N LYS A 148 -0.81 11.48 -8.50
CA LYS A 148 -1.65 11.92 -9.61
C LYS A 148 -1.30 13.39 -9.87
N ASN A 149 -0.44 13.66 -10.86
CA ASN A 149 -0.29 15.01 -11.38
C ASN A 149 -1.67 15.47 -11.86
N ARG A 150 -2.22 16.43 -11.14
CA ARG A 150 -3.50 17.08 -11.40
C ARG A 150 -3.17 18.45 -11.97
N GLY A 151 -3.58 18.68 -13.22
CA GLY A 151 -3.34 19.90 -14.00
C GLY A 151 -2.27 19.63 -15.06
N GLU A 152 -2.49 19.86 -16.36
CA GLU A 152 -3.28 20.92 -17.00
C GLU A 152 -4.32 20.38 -18.01
N LYS A 153 -5.54 20.89 -17.90
CA LYS A 153 -6.38 21.19 -19.06
C LYS A 153 -6.10 22.65 -19.40
N ASP A 154 -5.84 22.93 -20.67
CA ASP A 154 -6.42 24.01 -21.51
C ASP A 154 -5.74 23.88 -22.89
N ALA A 155 -6.44 23.38 -23.92
CA ALA A 155 -7.35 24.10 -24.82
C ALA A 155 -6.63 24.96 -25.89
N SER A 156 -7.08 24.80 -27.15
CA SER A 156 -6.70 25.55 -28.36
C SER A 156 -5.38 25.07 -29.01
N SER A 157 -5.27 24.73 -30.29
CA SER A 157 -6.02 25.04 -31.53
C SER A 157 -5.63 23.95 -32.53
N GLY A 158 -6.50 23.38 -33.35
CA GLY A 158 -6.93 24.02 -34.59
C GLY A 158 -5.93 23.73 -35.72
N ASP A 159 -6.28 22.73 -36.54
CA ASP A 159 -5.79 22.33 -37.88
C ASP A 159 -4.62 23.08 -38.54
N SER A 160 -3.72 22.29 -39.12
CA SER A 160 -3.01 22.54 -40.40
C SER A 160 -2.40 21.21 -40.89
N PRO A 161 -2.14 20.97 -42.20
CA PRO A 161 -1.97 21.95 -43.27
C PRO A 161 -2.56 21.64 -44.68
N ILE A 162 -2.68 22.72 -45.49
CA ILE A 162 -2.34 22.89 -46.93
C ILE A 162 -3.05 22.00 -47.98
N PHE A 163 -3.80 22.63 -48.90
CA PHE A 163 -3.53 22.66 -50.36
C PHE A 163 -4.56 23.52 -51.13
N GLY A 164 -4.09 24.37 -52.05
CA GLY A 164 -4.78 24.61 -53.32
C GLY A 164 -5.36 25.99 -53.65
N LYS A 165 -4.55 26.79 -54.36
CA LYS A 165 -4.91 27.69 -55.49
C LYS A 165 -6.03 28.75 -55.32
N GLY A 166 -5.65 30.01 -55.51
CA GLY A 166 -6.15 30.76 -56.67
C GLY A 166 -6.73 32.17 -56.44
N ILE A 167 -5.98 33.16 -56.96
CA ILE A 167 -6.40 34.33 -57.75
C ILE A 167 -6.74 35.62 -56.99
N GLU A 168 -5.95 36.65 -57.35
CA GLU A 168 -6.11 38.08 -57.11
C GLU A 168 -7.18 38.70 -58.03
N PHE A 169 -7.78 39.81 -57.57
CA PHE A 169 -8.35 40.85 -58.44
C PHE A 169 -7.58 42.14 -58.22
#